data_AF-A0A4Y2W6T8-F1
#
_entry.id   AF-A0A4Y2W6T8-F1
#
_cell.length_a   1.000
_cell.length_b   1.000
_cell.length_c   1.000
_cell.angle_alpha   90.00
_cell.angle_beta   90.00
_cell.angle_gamma   90.00
#
_symmetry.space_group_name_H-M   'P 1'
#
loop_
_entity.id
_entity.type
_entity.pdbx_description
1 polymer ?
#
loop_
_entity_poly.entity_id
_entity_poly.type
_entity_poly.pdbx_seq_one_letter_code
_entity_poly.pdbx_strand_id
1 'polypeptide(L)'
;MFHQLGRSYAEIFEKFKEETPESLDKVHVIAGDVSLPSLGMNEDDVQLLVDEVSVVFHCAAIISFTKPLKFVLSHNVLSINSVIELCRKMTKFE
;
A
#
# COMPACT_ATOMS: atom_id res chain seq x y z
N MET A 1 -1.52 27.71 -14.91
CA MET A 1 -2.66 28.21 -14.11
C MET A 1 -2.89 27.27 -12.92
N PHE A 2 -1.91 27.17 -12.03
CA PHE A 2 -2.04 26.59 -10.67
C PHE A 2 -0.92 27.26 -9.85
N HIS A 3 -1.15 28.52 -9.53
CA HIS A 3 -0.35 29.31 -8.58
C HIS A 3 -1.35 29.81 -7.55
N GLN A 4 -1.63 28.98 -6.54
CA GLN A 4 -2.17 29.34 -5.21
C GLN A 4 -2.64 28.07 -4.49
N LEU A 5 -1.69 27.37 -3.85
CA LEU A 5 -1.87 26.61 -2.61
C LEU A 5 -0.45 26.42 -2.07
N GLY A 6 0.14 27.50 -1.56
CA GLY A 6 1.55 27.61 -1.19
C GLY A 6 1.92 26.95 0.13
N ARG A 7 1.44 25.72 0.40
CA ARG A 7 1.90 24.94 1.54
C ARG A 7 2.64 23.70 1.06
N SER A 8 3.79 23.43 1.67
CA SER A 8 4.49 22.17 1.42
C SER A 8 3.66 20.99 1.95
N TYR A 9 3.85 19.79 1.39
CA TYR A 9 3.20 18.57 1.92
C TYR A 9 3.55 18.35 3.40
N ALA A 10 4.77 18.72 3.80
CA ALA A 10 5.20 18.68 5.19
C ALA A 10 4.34 19.61 6.06
N GLU A 11 4.11 20.86 5.65
CA GLU A 11 3.26 21.79 6.40
C GLU A 11 1.80 21.32 6.52
N ILE A 12 1.26 20.69 5.47
CA ILE A 12 -0.09 20.13 5.50
C ILE A 12 -0.16 18.97 6.48
N PHE A 13 0.83 18.08 6.43
CA PHE A 13 0.87 16.89 7.28
C PHE A 13 1.14 17.21 8.74
N GLU A 14 2.04 18.15 9.06
CA GLU A 14 2.27 18.61 10.43
C GLU A 14 0.99 19.23 11.01
N LYS A 15 0.31 20.09 10.23
CA LYS A 15 -0.98 20.63 10.65
C LYS A 15 -2.03 19.54 10.93
N PHE A 16 -2.08 18.49 10.10
CA PHE A 16 -2.97 17.35 10.30
C PHE A 16 -2.66 16.58 11.60
N LYS A 17 -1.38 16.39 11.93
CA LYS A 17 -0.96 15.77 13.19
C LYS A 17 -1.35 16.61 14.40
N GLU A 18 -1.25 17.94 14.29
CA GLU A 18 -1.62 18.86 15.38
C GLU A 18 -3.13 18.90 15.60
N GLU A 19 -3.93 18.96 14.53
CA GLU A 19 -5.38 19.10 14.62
C GLU A 19 -6.08 17.78 14.95
N THR A 20 -5.53 16.63 14.52
CA THR A 20 -6.16 15.30 14.68
C THR A 20 -5.13 14.18 14.92
N PRO A 21 -4.36 14.23 16.02
CA PRO A 21 -3.29 13.25 16.29
C PRO A 21 -3.79 11.80 16.35
N GLU A 22 -5.01 11.57 16.86
CA GLU A 22 -5.65 10.25 16.98
C GLU A 22 -5.97 9.59 15.63
N SER A 23 -5.95 10.36 14.53
CA SER A 23 -6.13 9.78 13.20
C SER A 23 -4.97 8.88 12.80
N LEU A 24 -3.78 9.06 13.39
CA LEU A 24 -2.64 8.17 13.16
C LEU A 24 -2.82 6.79 13.82
N ASP A 25 -3.66 6.68 14.85
CA ASP A 25 -3.96 5.39 15.51
C ASP A 25 -4.71 4.42 14.59
N LYS A 26 -5.29 4.93 13.50
CA LYS A 26 -5.95 4.13 12.45
C LYS A 26 -4.96 3.50 11.48
N VAL A 27 -3.67 3.87 11.55
CA VAL A 27 -2.65 3.44 10.60
C VAL A 27 -1.80 2.34 11.22
N HIS A 28 -1.83 1.16 10.61
CA HIS A 28 -0.93 0.06 10.93
C HIS A 28 0.03 -0.16 9.76
N VAL A 29 1.34 -0.07 10.02
CA VAL A 29 2.37 -0.21 8.99
C VAL A 29 2.90 -1.65 8.99
N ILE A 30 2.81 -2.30 7.83
CA ILE A 30 3.38 -3.62 7.59
C ILE A 30 4.50 -3.47 6.57
N ALA A 31 5.67 -4.03 6.88
CA ALA A 31 6.79 -4.05 5.95
C ALA A 31 6.56 -5.09 4.85
N GLY A 32 6.79 -4.73 3.59
CA GLY A 32 6.60 -5.64 2.46
C GLY A 32 7.15 -5.10 1.14
N ASP A 33 7.27 -5.99 0.17
CA ASP A 33 7.62 -5.72 -1.22
C ASP A 33 6.76 -6.60 -2.15
N VAL A 34 5.96 -5.96 -3.00
CA VAL A 34 5.02 -6.63 -3.90
C VAL A 34 5.70 -7.51 -4.95
N SER A 35 7.01 -7.36 -5.16
CA SER A 35 7.82 -8.20 -6.05
C SER A 35 8.27 -9.52 -5.41
N LEU A 36 8.10 -9.67 -4.09
CA LEU A 36 8.53 -10.84 -3.34
C LEU A 36 7.37 -11.83 -3.08
N PRO A 37 7.67 -13.12 -2.81
CA PRO A 37 6.68 -14.07 -2.32
C PRO A 37 5.98 -13.55 -1.05
N SER A 38 4.69 -13.86 -0.91
CA SER A 38 3.85 -13.39 0.22
C SER A 38 3.90 -11.86 0.42
N LEU A 39 4.14 -11.10 -0.66
CA LEU A 39 4.34 -9.64 -0.63
C LEU A 39 5.49 -9.20 0.28
N GLY A 40 6.47 -10.08 0.53
CA GLY A 40 7.61 -9.80 1.40
C GLY A 40 7.28 -9.72 2.90
N MET A 41 6.07 -10.12 3.29
CA MET A 41 5.59 -10.07 4.68
C MET A 41 5.99 -11.34 5.44
N ASN A 42 6.11 -11.23 6.77
CA ASN A 42 6.24 -12.39 7.65
C ASN A 42 4.86 -13.06 7.86
N GLU A 43 4.86 -14.24 8.48
CA GLU A 43 3.64 -15.03 8.68
C GLU A 43 2.63 -14.36 9.61
N ASP A 44 3.09 -13.68 10.66
CA ASP A 44 2.22 -13.00 11.63
C ASP A 44 1.46 -11.83 10.97
N ASP A 45 2.14 -11.03 10.15
CA ASP A 45 1.53 -9.93 9.40
C ASP A 45 0.54 -10.44 8.35
N VAL A 46 0.87 -11.55 7.67
CA VAL A 46 -0.05 -12.21 6.73
C VAL A 46 -1.30 -12.66 7.46
N GLN A 47 -1.16 -13.28 8.62
CA GLN A 47 -2.30 -13.77 9.40
C GLN A 47 -3.17 -12.62 9.91
N LEU A 48 -2.56 -11.54 10.41
CA LEU A 48 -3.28 -10.31 10.79
C LEU A 48 -4.15 -9.78 9.65
N LEU A 49 -3.60 -9.70 8.44
CA LEU A 49 -4.35 -9.22 7.27
C LEU A 49 -5.48 -10.18 6.88
N VAL A 50 -5.25 -11.49 6.96
CA VAL A 50 -6.26 -12.52 6.71
C VAL A 50 -7.45 -12.41 7.67
N ASP A 51 -7.18 -12.11 8.94
CA ASP A 51 -8.20 -12.07 9.98
C ASP A 51 -8.96 -10.74 10.02
N GLU A 52 -8.30 -9.62 9.69
CA GLU A 52 -8.86 -8.28 9.96
C GLU A 52 -9.26 -7.47 8.73
N VAL A 53 -8.75 -7.77 7.53
CA VAL A 53 -9.02 -6.94 6.33
C VAL A 53 -10.26 -7.42 5.57
N SER A 54 -11.16 -6.48 5.27
CA SER A 54 -12.34 -6.70 4.43
C SER A 54 -12.23 -6.10 3.02
N VAL A 55 -11.44 -5.03 2.84
CA VAL A 55 -11.29 -4.33 1.56
C VAL A 55 -9.82 -4.07 1.26
N VAL A 56 -9.39 -4.37 0.03
CA VAL A 56 -8.01 -4.20 -0.43
C VAL A 56 -7.93 -3.18 -1.56
N PHE A 57 -7.16 -2.12 -1.34
CA PHE A 57 -6.79 -1.15 -2.37
C PHE A 57 -5.35 -1.41 -2.84
N HIS A 58 -5.18 -1.94 -4.06
CA HIS A 58 -3.86 -2.21 -4.60
C HIS A 58 -3.35 -1.01 -5.44
N CYS A 59 -2.54 -0.15 -4.81
CA CYS A 59 -1.97 1.05 -5.45
C CYS A 59 -0.46 0.95 -5.74
N ALA A 60 0.19 -0.15 -5.40
CA ALA A 60 1.62 -0.33 -5.62
C ALA A 60 1.93 -0.54 -7.12
N ALA A 61 2.76 0.33 -7.70
CA ALA A 61 3.19 0.22 -9.08
C ALA A 61 4.52 0.95 -9.32
N ILE A 62 5.26 0.46 -10.31
CA ILE A 62 6.41 1.14 -10.89
C ILE A 62 5.93 2.03 -12.03
N ILE A 63 6.04 3.34 -11.86
CA ILE A 63 5.77 4.33 -12.89
C ILE A 63 7.12 4.83 -13.43
N SER A 64 7.61 4.16 -14.48
CA SER A 64 8.87 4.54 -15.12
C SER A 64 8.87 4.18 -16.60
N PHE A 65 9.22 5.14 -17.44
CA PHE A 65 9.37 4.97 -18.89
C PHE A 65 10.77 4.53 -19.31
N THR A 66 11.72 4.46 -18.38
CA THR A 66 13.11 4.09 -18.65
C THR A 66 13.43 2.66 -18.24
N LYS A 67 12.64 2.05 -17.35
CA LYS A 67 12.84 0.67 -16.92
C LYS A 67 12.45 -0.32 -18.04
N PRO A 68 13.16 -1.46 -18.16
CA PRO A 68 12.80 -2.49 -19.13
C PRO A 68 11.35 -2.99 -18.94
N LEU A 69 10.64 -3.25 -20.04
CA LEU A 69 9.25 -3.72 -19.98
C LEU A 69 9.09 -4.97 -19.10
N LYS A 70 10.01 -5.94 -19.21
CA LYS A 70 9.98 -7.16 -18.38
C LYS A 70 10.01 -6.86 -16.88
N PHE A 71 10.76 -5.83 -16.48
CA PHE A 71 10.81 -5.38 -15.09
C PHE A 71 9.45 -4.82 -14.66
N VAL A 72 8.90 -3.88 -15.42
CA VAL A 72 7.59 -3.25 -15.11
C VAL A 72 6.45 -4.28 -15.10
N LEU A 73 6.46 -5.25 -16.02
CA LEU A 73 5.48 -6.34 -16.06
C LEU A 73 5.49 -7.19 -14.79
N SER A 74 6.69 -7.58 -14.32
CA SER A 74 6.80 -8.37 -13.08
C SER A 74 6.24 -7.64 -11.85
N HIS A 75 6.39 -6.31 -11.79
CA HIS A 75 6.01 -5.51 -10.62
C HIS A 75 4.58 -4.98 -10.65
N ASN A 76 4.03 -4.70 -11.83
CA ASN A 76 2.72 -4.04 -11.96
C ASN A 76 1.62 -5.01 -12.39
N VAL A 77 1.99 -6.06 -13.12
CA VAL A 77 1.02 -7.00 -13.71
C VAL A 77 1.08 -8.34 -13.00
N LEU A 78 2.25 -8.94 -12.86
CA LEU A 78 2.34 -10.28 -12.28
C LEU A 78 2.22 -10.29 -10.75
N SER A 79 2.67 -9.23 -10.08
CA SER A 79 2.55 -9.05 -8.62
C SER A 79 1.11 -9.08 -8.12
N ILE A 80 0.13 -8.74 -8.98
CA ILE A 80 -1.28 -8.78 -8.62
C ILE A 80 -1.74 -10.18 -8.23
N ASN A 81 -1.09 -11.23 -8.75
CA ASN A 81 -1.41 -12.60 -8.38
C ASN A 81 -1.16 -12.85 -6.90
N SER A 82 -0.04 -12.37 -6.35
CA SER A 82 0.26 -12.48 -4.91
C SER A 82 -0.77 -11.75 -4.05
N VAL A 83 -1.26 -10.60 -4.53
CA VAL A 83 -2.32 -9.84 -3.84
C VAL A 83 -3.65 -10.60 -3.88
N ILE A 84 -4.04 -11.13 -5.03
CA ILE A 84 -5.26 -11.93 -5.18
C ILE A 84 -5.20 -13.18 -4.29
N GLU A 85 -4.07 -13.88 -4.25
CA GLU A 85 -3.89 -15.06 -3.40
C GLU A 85 -3.98 -14.74 -1.90
N LEU A 86 -3.55 -13.53 -1.49
CA LEU A 86 -3.79 -13.05 -0.13
C LEU A 86 -5.28 -12.77 0.11
N CYS A 87 -5.93 -12.02 -0.79
CA CYS A 87 -7.35 -11.69 -0.66
C CYS A 87 -8.24 -12.93 -0.56
N ARG A 88 -7.92 -14.00 -1.30
CA ARG A 88 -8.64 -15.28 -1.26
C ARG A 88 -8.62 -15.96 0.12
N LYS A 89 -7.64 -15.64 0.95
CA LYS A 89 -7.50 -16.19 2.30
C LYS A 89 -8.25 -15.35 3.34
N MET A 90 -8.57 -14.09 3.04
CA MET A 90 -9.19 -13.17 3.98
C MET A 90 -10.58 -13.63 4.41
N THR A 91 -10.82 -13.63 5.71
CA THR A 91 -12.05 -14.15 6.31
C THR A 91 -13.21 -13.16 6.25
N LYS A 92 -12.92 -11.87 6.07
CA LYS A 92 -13.88 -10.75 6.08
C LYS A 92 -14.03 -10.07 4.70
N PHE A 93 -13.51 -10.66 3.61
CA PHE A 93 -13.45 -10.02 2.29
C PHE A 93 -14.85 -9.70 1.73
N GLU A 94 -15.06 -8.45 1.31
CA GLU A 94 -16.34 -7.90 0.78
C GLU A 94 -16.35 -7.76 -0.75
#